data_AF-A0AAU7JBA4-F1
#
_entry.id   AF-A0AAU7JBA4-F1
#
_cell.length_a   1.000
_cell.length_b   1.000
_cell.length_c   1.000
_cell.angle_alpha   90.00
_cell.angle_beta   90.00
_cell.angle_gamma   90.00
#
_symmetry.space_group_name_H-M   'P 1'
#
loop_
_entity.id
_entity.type
_entity.pdbx_description
1 polymer ?
#
loop_
_entity_poly.entity_id
_entity_poly.type
_entity_poly.pdbx_seq_one_letter_code
_entity_poly.pdbx_strand_id
1 'polypeptide(L)'
;MLVYGDAVRVADPVAEWSEVRLAWRRACGEAEPLSRHAGLAQTFIAAGELAQGLADAEAEAAGADEPGPASLLVMDALRDMARALLASWESGFDTRPPPQDWSDLPAGAPAGPLRCKRPEGYAFYALYPEGYGVAARALAGREPLHVIGLRSIGTGLAAMAAAGAAAAGAEAAGEGAATVHTVRPGGDPFRRGVSPGPRLRAAPADACFAIADEGPGLSGSSFGCVADWLRDRGAAPERIALLPSHAGEPGPQADPRRRAQWRRLRRLHIPFDTLVLRADAPRRGLQGWVESVVGPLDGPLREISGGGWRTVQRGSSEEGWPAVNAGQERLKFLASAGGRRWLVKFSGLDRIGAAALGRAERLAEAGFTPAPAGWRHGFLVERWRDDARPAPDEALRGARFRDRLADYLGFRARAFPADPSGGAVPLGASLADLAHMLAVNAAEAFGPEAHGATAPYRDRAVMLQRRVVPVITDNRLMAPEWLVAPDGTILKTDALDHAFSHDLVGPQDVAWDVAGAAVEFGLDAPALARLIERTGSAAGRPVDPEFVAFLAPCYAAFHLGAAEMAVAAHAGWPEEEARLRALAQRRRDSLAALLKRDAPAAAPAPSS
;
A
#
# COMPACT_ATOMS: atom_id res chain seq x y z
N MET A 1 -18.07 8.53 -5.29
CA MET A 1 -17.80 7.40 -4.37
C MET A 1 -16.52 7.62 -3.55
N LEU A 2 -16.57 7.38 -2.24
CA LEU A 2 -15.46 7.39 -1.27
C LEU A 2 -14.99 5.95 -1.01
N VAL A 3 -13.74 5.64 -1.36
CA VAL A 3 -13.13 4.29 -1.23
C VAL A 3 -11.69 4.38 -0.73
N TYR A 4 -10.92 5.34 -1.22
CA TYR A 4 -9.53 5.54 -0.80
C TYR A 4 -9.43 6.23 0.55
N GLY A 5 -8.38 5.89 1.30
CA GLY A 5 -8.00 6.56 2.54
C GLY A 5 -6.49 6.75 2.62
N ASP A 6 -6.07 7.86 3.22
CA ASP A 6 -4.67 8.04 3.58
C ASP A 6 -4.37 7.17 4.82
N ALA A 7 -3.74 6.01 4.62
CA ALA A 7 -3.24 5.20 5.73
C ALA A 7 -2.14 5.97 6.48
N VAL A 8 -2.48 6.51 7.64
CA VAL A 8 -1.55 7.27 8.49
C VAL A 8 -1.12 6.42 9.66
N ARG A 9 0.19 6.32 9.84
CA ARG A 9 0.80 5.77 11.03
C ARG A 9 1.13 6.90 11.99
N VAL A 10 0.81 6.68 13.25
CA VAL A 10 1.07 7.59 14.35
C VAL A 10 2.34 7.08 15.04
N ALA A 11 3.37 7.91 15.15
CA ALA A 11 4.68 7.48 15.63
C ALA A 11 5.25 8.44 16.66
N ASP A 12 5.74 7.91 17.79
CA ASP A 12 6.61 8.70 18.66
C ASP A 12 7.99 8.87 17.98
N PRO A 13 8.45 10.11 17.74
CA PRO A 13 9.67 10.34 16.96
C PRO A 13 10.92 9.74 17.60
N VAL A 14 11.03 9.77 18.93
CA VAL A 14 12.22 9.29 19.65
C VAL A 14 12.27 7.76 19.62
N ALA A 15 11.15 7.11 19.89
CA ALA A 15 11.02 5.66 19.82
C ALA A 15 11.24 5.15 18.38
N GLU A 16 10.64 5.80 17.38
CA GLU A 16 10.80 5.42 15.98
C GLU A 16 12.26 5.60 15.52
N TRP A 17 12.91 6.71 15.88
CA TRP A 17 14.32 6.92 15.52
C TRP A 17 15.24 5.88 16.17
N SER A 18 14.97 5.55 17.44
CA SER A 18 15.70 4.52 18.16
C SER A 18 15.55 3.14 17.49
N GLU A 19 14.33 2.80 17.08
CA GLU A 19 14.07 1.55 16.36
C GLU A 19 14.73 1.52 14.98
N VAL A 20 14.69 2.63 14.23
CA VAL A 20 15.40 2.76 12.94
C VAL A 20 16.90 2.54 13.10
N ARG A 21 17.54 3.16 14.09
CA ARG A 21 18.97 2.96 14.38
C ARG A 21 19.29 1.52 14.74
N LEU A 22 18.46 0.89 15.56
CA LEU A 22 18.63 -0.51 15.95
C LEU A 22 18.43 -1.46 14.76
N ALA A 23 17.38 -1.24 13.95
CA ALA A 23 17.09 -2.00 12.74
C ALA A 23 18.21 -1.90 11.72
N TRP A 24 18.81 -0.71 11.54
CA TRP A 24 19.98 -0.52 10.69
C TRP A 24 21.16 -1.39 11.13
N ARG A 25 21.50 -1.36 12.42
CA ARG A 25 22.60 -2.16 12.97
C ARG A 25 22.34 -3.66 12.80
N ARG A 26 21.11 -4.11 13.03
CA ARG A 26 20.70 -5.51 12.79
C ARG A 26 20.87 -5.87 11.31
N ALA A 27 20.40 -5.02 10.40
CA ALA A 27 20.54 -5.24 8.96
C ALA A 27 22.01 -5.33 8.53
N CYS A 28 22.89 -4.42 9.01
CA CYS A 28 24.33 -4.50 8.72
C CYS A 28 24.98 -5.80 9.20
N GLY A 29 24.49 -6.37 10.32
CA GLY A 29 24.96 -7.63 10.88
C GLY A 29 24.42 -8.89 10.22
N GLU A 30 23.42 -8.77 9.33
CA GLU A 30 22.83 -9.93 8.65
C GLU A 30 23.84 -10.58 7.69
N ALA A 31 24.00 -11.89 7.83
CA ALA A 31 25.00 -12.66 7.11
C ALA A 31 24.58 -12.91 5.66
N GLU A 32 23.32 -13.27 5.46
CA GLU A 32 22.77 -13.60 4.13
C GLU A 32 22.65 -12.31 3.28
N PRO A 33 23.34 -12.21 2.13
CA PRO A 33 23.42 -10.96 1.37
C PRO A 33 22.09 -10.32 0.99
N LEU A 34 21.12 -11.10 0.51
CA LEU A 34 19.83 -10.57 0.07
C LEU A 34 18.97 -10.12 1.26
N SER A 35 18.98 -10.88 2.36
CA SER A 35 18.28 -10.55 3.60
C SER A 35 18.87 -9.29 4.23
N ARG A 36 20.21 -9.13 4.21
CA ARG A 36 20.87 -7.89 4.60
C ARG A 36 20.38 -6.73 3.75
N HIS A 37 20.43 -6.85 2.42
CA HIS A 37 19.99 -5.80 1.52
C HIS A 37 18.52 -5.42 1.75
N ALA A 38 17.64 -6.41 1.90
CA ALA A 38 16.23 -6.18 2.21
C ALA A 38 16.02 -5.48 3.56
N GLY A 39 16.84 -5.79 4.57
CA GLY A 39 16.82 -5.12 5.88
C GLY A 39 17.28 -3.65 5.81
N LEU A 40 18.32 -3.38 5.00
CA LEU A 40 18.80 -2.01 4.73
C LEU A 40 17.71 -1.20 4.03
N ALA A 41 17.05 -1.77 3.01
CA ALA A 41 15.94 -1.13 2.30
C ALA A 41 14.75 -0.83 3.23
N GLN A 42 14.33 -1.79 4.05
CA GLN A 42 13.26 -1.60 5.04
C GLN A 42 13.56 -0.46 6.00
N THR A 43 14.80 -0.38 6.49
CA THR A 43 15.20 0.64 7.46
C THR A 43 15.33 2.02 6.80
N PHE A 44 15.83 2.07 5.57
CA PHE A 44 15.82 3.28 4.75
C PHE A 44 14.40 3.82 4.53
N ILE A 45 13.43 2.94 4.23
CA ILE A 45 12.03 3.31 4.08
C ILE A 45 11.46 3.88 5.39
N ALA A 46 11.69 3.20 6.51
CA ALA A 46 11.21 3.66 7.83
C ALA A 46 11.84 5.01 8.24
N ALA A 47 13.12 5.23 7.96
CA ALA A 47 13.78 6.51 8.15
C ALA A 47 13.16 7.60 7.26
N GLY A 48 12.78 7.26 6.02
CA GLY A 48 12.10 8.15 5.08
C GLY A 48 10.72 8.60 5.56
N GLU A 49 9.93 7.68 6.11
CA GLU A 49 8.66 7.97 6.77
C GLU A 49 8.84 8.94 7.94
N LEU A 50 9.82 8.66 8.82
CA LEU A 50 10.10 9.50 9.98
C LEU A 50 10.57 10.90 9.57
N ALA A 51 11.49 10.99 8.59
CA ALA A 51 11.97 12.27 8.07
C ALA A 51 10.83 13.10 7.47
N GLN A 52 9.89 12.47 6.76
CA GLN A 52 8.68 13.14 6.28
C GLN A 52 7.83 13.66 7.45
N GLY A 53 7.58 12.84 8.47
CA GLY A 53 6.80 13.25 9.64
C GLY A 53 7.41 14.44 10.38
N LEU A 54 8.73 14.39 10.62
CA LEU A 54 9.49 15.48 11.25
C LEU A 54 9.42 16.76 10.41
N ALA A 55 9.68 16.65 9.10
CA ALA A 55 9.62 17.79 8.20
C ALA A 55 8.21 18.41 8.15
N ASP A 56 7.14 17.59 8.18
CA ASP A 56 5.76 18.08 8.22
C ASP A 56 5.48 18.89 9.49
N ALA A 57 5.87 18.38 10.66
CA ALA A 57 5.70 19.09 11.93
C ALA A 57 6.53 20.38 12.00
N GLU A 58 7.79 20.36 11.56
CA GLU A 58 8.66 21.54 11.56
C GLU A 58 8.19 22.59 10.54
N ALA A 59 7.72 22.16 9.36
CA ALA A 59 7.17 23.07 8.35
C ALA A 59 5.87 23.75 8.80
N GLU A 60 5.01 23.03 9.52
CA GLU A 60 3.80 23.60 10.14
C GLU A 60 4.18 24.70 11.14
N ALA A 61 5.19 24.46 11.98
CA ALA A 61 5.70 25.46 12.93
C ALA A 61 6.35 26.67 12.24
N ALA A 62 7.06 26.46 11.13
CA ALA A 62 7.75 27.52 10.39
C ALA A 62 6.85 28.30 9.40
N GLY A 63 5.68 27.75 9.04
CA GLY A 63 4.79 28.31 8.01
C GLY A 63 5.30 28.16 6.56
N ALA A 64 6.36 27.38 6.34
CA ALA A 64 6.97 27.11 5.04
C ALA A 64 7.67 25.74 5.06
N ASP A 65 8.01 25.20 3.89
CA ASP A 65 8.83 23.99 3.70
C ASP A 65 10.31 24.28 4.09
N GLU A 66 10.56 24.61 5.35
CA GLU A 66 11.89 24.82 5.92
C GLU A 66 12.20 23.68 6.91
N PRO A 67 13.33 22.96 6.72
CA PRO A 67 13.67 21.85 7.62
C PRO A 67 14.22 22.39 8.95
N GLY A 68 13.79 21.79 10.05
CA GLY A 68 14.36 22.02 11.37
C GLY A 68 15.50 21.03 11.71
N PRO A 69 16.11 21.16 12.91
CA PRO A 69 17.26 20.35 13.29
C PRO A 69 17.01 18.84 13.28
N ALA A 70 15.78 18.40 13.61
CA ALA A 70 15.47 16.98 13.71
C ALA A 70 15.32 16.35 12.32
N SER A 71 14.58 16.99 11.40
CA SER A 71 14.49 16.47 10.03
C SER A 71 15.83 16.51 9.31
N LEU A 72 16.67 17.52 9.54
CA LEU A 72 18.03 17.57 8.96
C LEU A 72 18.91 16.40 9.40
N LEU A 73 18.91 16.08 10.69
CA LEU A 73 19.66 14.95 11.22
C LEU A 73 19.24 13.64 10.56
N VAL A 74 17.93 13.38 10.48
CA VAL A 74 17.42 12.14 9.87
C VAL A 74 17.65 12.14 8.35
N MET A 75 17.58 13.29 7.68
CA MET A 75 17.90 13.42 6.26
C MET A 75 19.38 13.15 5.95
N ASP A 76 20.30 13.56 6.81
CA ASP A 76 21.71 13.24 6.65
C ASP A 76 21.96 11.73 6.86
N ALA A 77 21.33 11.13 7.86
CA ALA A 77 21.37 9.67 8.03
C ALA A 77 20.78 8.93 6.81
N LEU A 78 19.67 9.41 6.25
CA LEU A 78 19.07 8.87 5.03
C LEU A 78 20.01 8.93 3.83
N ARG A 79 20.85 9.95 3.71
CA ARG A 79 21.87 10.04 2.65
C ARG A 79 22.95 8.97 2.84
N ASP A 80 23.39 8.72 4.07
CA ASP A 80 24.32 7.63 4.36
C ASP A 80 23.71 6.27 4.07
N MET A 81 22.45 6.06 4.49
CA MET A 81 21.69 4.85 4.20
C MET A 81 21.52 4.63 2.70
N ALA A 82 21.19 5.67 1.94
CA ALA A 82 21.04 5.62 0.49
C ALA A 82 22.34 5.19 -0.21
N ARG A 83 23.49 5.75 0.17
CA ARG A 83 24.79 5.35 -0.38
C ARG A 83 25.10 3.89 -0.07
N ALA A 84 24.87 3.46 1.17
CA ALA A 84 25.08 2.08 1.60
C ALA A 84 24.17 1.09 0.85
N LEU A 85 22.89 1.43 0.70
CA LEU A 85 21.90 0.62 0.00
C LEU A 85 22.24 0.51 -1.50
N LEU A 86 22.59 1.63 -2.13
CA LEU A 86 23.00 1.64 -3.54
C LEU A 86 24.30 0.83 -3.77
N ALA A 87 25.31 0.99 -2.91
CA ALA A 87 26.55 0.22 -3.01
C ALA A 87 26.30 -1.30 -2.79
N SER A 88 25.39 -1.65 -1.88
CA SER A 88 24.93 -3.03 -1.70
C SER A 88 24.26 -3.54 -2.99
N TRP A 89 23.34 -2.79 -3.60
CA TRP A 89 22.73 -3.16 -4.87
C TRP A 89 23.75 -3.36 -5.99
N GLU A 90 24.63 -2.39 -6.21
CA GLU A 90 25.61 -2.37 -7.30
C GLU A 90 26.59 -3.55 -7.25
N SER A 91 27.00 -3.95 -6.05
CA SER A 91 27.87 -5.10 -5.81
C SER A 91 27.15 -6.46 -5.91
N GLY A 92 25.85 -6.50 -6.22
CA GLY A 92 25.09 -7.75 -6.18
C GLY A 92 24.90 -8.27 -4.74
N PHE A 93 24.80 -7.34 -3.80
CA PHE A 93 24.63 -7.52 -2.35
C PHE A 93 25.89 -7.89 -1.55
N ASP A 94 27.05 -7.98 -2.21
CA ASP A 94 28.30 -8.39 -1.56
C ASP A 94 28.86 -7.31 -0.61
N THR A 95 28.67 -6.03 -0.93
CA THR A 95 29.11 -4.93 -0.07
C THR A 95 28.36 -4.95 1.25
N ARG A 96 29.12 -4.93 2.35
CA ARG A 96 28.62 -4.78 3.72
C ARG A 96 28.87 -3.35 4.17
N PRO A 97 27.82 -2.54 4.39
CA PRO A 97 28.03 -1.21 4.94
C PRO A 97 28.50 -1.32 6.40
N PRO A 98 29.41 -0.44 6.85
CA PRO A 98 29.75 -0.39 8.25
C PRO A 98 28.51 0.03 9.07
N PRO A 99 28.36 -0.45 10.32
CA PRO A 99 27.36 0.11 11.22
C PRO A 99 27.66 1.60 11.42
N GLN A 100 26.64 2.43 11.31
CA GLN A 100 26.71 3.85 11.60
C GLN A 100 26.16 4.11 12.99
N ASP A 101 26.73 5.08 13.69
CA ASP A 101 26.23 5.56 14.97
C ASP A 101 25.74 7.00 14.86
N TRP A 102 24.54 7.16 14.31
CA TRP A 102 23.87 8.46 14.29
C TRP A 102 23.47 8.87 15.70
N SER A 103 23.49 10.16 16.00
CA SER A 103 23.08 10.69 17.31
C SER A 103 21.58 10.53 17.56
N ASP A 104 21.17 10.68 18.82
CA ASP A 104 19.76 10.84 19.19
C ASP A 104 19.17 12.11 18.57
N LEU A 105 17.84 12.19 18.55
CA LEU A 105 17.16 13.41 18.13
C LEU A 105 17.49 14.57 19.10
N PRO A 106 17.60 15.82 18.59
CA PRO A 106 17.90 16.97 19.43
C PRO A 106 16.76 17.24 20.43
N ALA A 107 17.08 17.83 21.58
CA ALA A 107 16.13 18.09 22.67
C ALA A 107 14.92 18.99 22.30
N GLY A 108 14.96 19.66 21.14
CA GLY A 108 13.87 20.46 20.58
C GLY A 108 13.12 19.79 19.42
N ALA A 109 13.32 18.50 19.19
CA ALA A 109 12.55 17.76 18.19
C ALA A 109 11.04 17.80 18.52
N PRO A 110 10.15 17.76 17.52
CA PRO A 110 8.71 17.69 17.74
C PRO A 110 8.34 16.60 18.76
N ALA A 111 7.64 16.97 19.83
CA ALA A 111 7.33 16.07 20.95
C ALA A 111 6.06 15.23 20.75
N GLY A 112 5.23 15.56 19.75
CA GLY A 112 3.96 14.92 19.51
C GLY A 112 4.07 13.68 18.63
N PRO A 113 3.04 12.82 18.63
CA PRO A 113 3.01 11.72 17.68
C PRO A 113 2.99 12.27 16.26
N LEU A 114 3.98 11.87 15.47
CA LEU A 114 4.11 12.25 14.08
C LEU A 114 3.15 11.46 13.20
N ARG A 115 2.56 12.17 12.24
CA ARG A 115 1.76 11.56 11.18
C ARG A 115 2.70 11.15 10.04
N CYS A 116 3.07 9.88 10.04
CA CYS A 116 3.92 9.29 9.01
C CYS A 116 3.02 8.64 7.93
N LYS A 117 3.19 9.07 6.68
CA LYS A 117 2.51 8.45 5.54
C LYS A 117 3.29 7.24 5.06
N ARG A 118 2.60 6.11 4.88
CA ARG A 118 3.17 4.92 4.26
C ARG A 118 3.39 5.19 2.76
N PRO A 119 4.62 5.08 2.22
CA PRO A 119 4.87 5.29 0.81
C PRO A 119 4.23 4.22 -0.07
N GLU A 120 3.34 4.64 -0.97
CA GLU A 120 2.55 3.72 -1.80
C GLU A 120 3.41 2.93 -2.78
N GLY A 121 4.35 3.58 -3.46
CA GLY A 121 5.28 2.93 -4.39
C GLY A 121 6.01 1.73 -3.78
N TYR A 122 6.48 1.86 -2.54
CA TYR A 122 7.17 0.80 -1.81
C TYR A 122 6.22 -0.30 -1.33
N ALA A 123 5.00 0.08 -0.94
CA ALA A 123 4.01 -0.84 -0.40
C ALA A 123 3.33 -1.68 -1.49
N PHE A 124 3.11 -1.11 -2.67
CA PHE A 124 2.07 -1.57 -3.58
C PHE A 124 2.50 -1.73 -5.03
N TYR A 125 3.41 -0.89 -5.52
CA TYR A 125 3.73 -0.78 -6.94
C TYR A 125 5.10 -1.35 -7.32
N ALA A 126 5.75 -2.06 -6.39
CA ALA A 126 7.09 -2.60 -6.58
C ALA A 126 8.09 -1.54 -7.07
N LEU A 127 8.00 -0.32 -6.50
CA LEU A 127 8.94 0.75 -6.74
C LEU A 127 10.16 0.57 -5.85
N TYR A 128 11.33 0.40 -6.43
CA TYR A 128 12.58 0.17 -5.68
C TYR A 128 13.38 1.47 -5.59
N PRO A 129 13.81 1.91 -4.39
CA PRO A 129 14.68 3.08 -4.24
C PRO A 129 15.88 3.04 -5.20
N GLU A 130 16.49 1.87 -5.36
CA GLU A 130 17.66 1.61 -6.19
C GLU A 130 17.47 2.08 -7.64
N GLY A 131 16.24 1.95 -8.17
CA GLY A 131 15.89 2.44 -9.51
C GLY A 131 16.11 3.95 -9.67
N TYR A 132 15.85 4.74 -8.62
CA TYR A 132 16.09 6.18 -8.60
C TYR A 132 17.57 6.52 -8.50
N GLY A 133 18.35 5.75 -7.72
CA GLY A 133 19.80 5.88 -7.66
C GLY A 133 20.44 5.59 -9.03
N VAL A 134 20.06 4.48 -9.66
CA VAL A 134 20.54 4.11 -11.00
C VAL A 134 20.13 5.16 -12.05
N ALA A 135 18.88 5.64 -12.02
CA ALA A 135 18.41 6.69 -12.93
C ALA A 135 19.21 8.00 -12.76
N ALA A 136 19.50 8.38 -11.51
CA ALA A 136 20.14 9.65 -11.18
C ALA A 136 21.63 9.72 -11.53
N ARG A 137 22.28 8.61 -11.86
CA ARG A 137 23.65 8.62 -12.42
C ARG A 137 23.77 9.50 -13.66
N ALA A 138 22.68 9.64 -14.42
CA ALA A 138 22.63 10.52 -15.59
C ALA A 138 22.70 12.03 -15.26
N LEU A 139 22.81 12.38 -13.98
CA LEU A 139 23.03 13.70 -13.42
C LEU A 139 24.46 13.89 -12.87
N ALA A 140 25.34 12.90 -12.99
CA ALA A 140 26.74 13.04 -12.57
C ALA A 140 27.43 14.23 -13.27
N GLY A 141 28.30 14.92 -12.54
CA GLY A 141 29.03 16.10 -13.02
C GLY A 141 28.19 17.37 -13.23
N ARG A 142 26.92 17.39 -12.78
CA ARG A 142 26.02 18.54 -12.93
C ARG A 142 25.97 19.41 -11.68
N GLU A 143 27.05 20.13 -11.41
CA GLU A 143 27.17 20.96 -10.20
C GLU A 143 26.88 22.45 -10.47
N PRO A 144 26.28 23.18 -9.50
CA PRO A 144 25.69 22.68 -8.25
C PRO A 144 24.37 21.92 -8.49
N LEU A 145 24.20 20.74 -7.87
CA LEU A 145 23.00 19.90 -7.98
C LEU A 145 22.11 20.03 -6.74
N HIS A 146 20.83 20.33 -6.95
CA HIS A 146 19.79 20.34 -5.94
C HIS A 146 18.75 19.26 -6.24
N VAL A 147 18.58 18.30 -5.34
CA VAL A 147 17.58 17.23 -5.45
C VAL A 147 16.43 17.54 -4.51
N ILE A 148 15.21 17.66 -5.05
CA ILE A 148 14.00 18.06 -4.34
C ILE A 148 13.05 16.86 -4.28
N GLY A 149 12.85 16.31 -3.08
CA GLY A 149 11.88 15.26 -2.81
C GLY A 149 10.48 15.82 -2.53
N LEU A 150 9.45 15.27 -3.17
CA LEU A 150 8.08 15.61 -2.81
C LEU A 150 7.64 14.76 -1.60
N ARG A 151 7.28 15.42 -0.49
CA ARG A 151 7.07 14.76 0.80
C ARG A 151 5.98 13.68 0.73
N SER A 152 6.23 12.59 1.47
CA SER A 152 5.78 11.19 1.30
C SER A 152 6.98 10.37 0.83
N ILE A 153 6.85 9.57 -0.23
CA ILE A 153 7.92 8.73 -0.78
C ILE A 153 9.14 9.54 -1.27
N GLY A 154 8.91 10.73 -1.83
CA GLY A 154 9.97 11.57 -2.41
C GLY A 154 11.04 12.01 -1.41
N THR A 155 10.74 12.03 -0.10
CA THR A 155 11.71 12.33 0.96
C THR A 155 12.91 11.38 0.90
N GLY A 156 12.66 10.06 0.90
CA GLY A 156 13.72 9.07 0.75
C GLY A 156 14.31 9.06 -0.67
N LEU A 157 13.46 9.11 -1.70
CA LEU A 157 13.91 9.04 -3.09
C LEU A 157 14.88 10.17 -3.46
N ALA A 158 14.75 11.36 -2.87
CA ALA A 158 15.70 12.45 -3.09
C ALA A 158 17.10 12.13 -2.53
N ALA A 159 17.19 11.49 -1.36
CA ALA A 159 18.46 11.01 -0.81
C ALA A 159 19.07 9.92 -1.70
N MET A 160 18.25 9.01 -2.21
CA MET A 160 18.68 7.95 -3.13
C MET A 160 19.15 8.47 -4.48
N ALA A 161 18.44 9.42 -5.08
CA ALA A 161 18.87 10.08 -6.31
C ALA A 161 20.18 10.87 -6.11
N ALA A 162 20.35 11.56 -4.97
CA ALA A 162 21.60 12.22 -4.63
C ALA A 162 22.77 11.23 -4.48
N ALA A 163 22.54 10.06 -3.88
CA ALA A 163 23.55 9.00 -3.80
C ALA A 163 23.95 8.49 -5.19
N GLY A 164 22.99 8.27 -6.09
CA GLY A 164 23.24 7.85 -7.47
C GLY A 164 24.03 8.86 -8.30
N ALA A 165 23.68 10.15 -8.21
CA ALA A 165 24.41 11.20 -8.89
C ALA A 165 25.86 11.33 -8.39
N ALA A 166 26.09 11.16 -7.08
CA ALA A 166 27.41 11.21 -6.47
C ALA A 166 28.27 9.98 -6.81
N ALA A 167 27.70 8.77 -6.82
CA ALA A 167 28.44 7.53 -7.08
C ALA A 167 29.08 7.53 -8.48
N ALA A 168 28.38 8.04 -9.49
CA ALA A 168 28.92 8.17 -10.85
C ALA A 168 29.85 9.40 -11.02
N GLY A 169 29.79 10.37 -10.11
CA GLY A 169 30.63 11.57 -10.11
C GLY A 169 31.95 11.43 -9.33
N ALA A 170 32.07 10.45 -8.43
CA ALA A 170 33.24 10.27 -7.55
C ALA A 170 34.57 9.93 -8.28
N GLU A 171 34.52 9.58 -9.57
CA GLU A 171 35.72 9.50 -10.41
C GLU A 171 36.28 10.90 -10.79
N ALA A 172 35.51 11.97 -10.54
CA ALA A 172 35.85 13.36 -10.86
C ALA A 172 35.55 14.31 -9.67
N ALA A 173 36.58 14.54 -8.85
CA ALA A 173 36.75 15.65 -7.90
C ALA A 173 36.03 15.60 -6.53
N GLY A 174 36.73 16.15 -5.53
CA GLY A 174 36.25 16.40 -4.19
C GLY A 174 35.26 17.57 -4.12
N GLU A 175 34.43 17.54 -3.07
CA GLU A 175 33.58 18.64 -2.56
C GLU A 175 32.32 19.04 -3.36
N GLY A 176 31.95 18.33 -4.43
CA GLY A 176 30.73 18.58 -5.21
C GLY A 176 29.46 17.81 -4.78
N ALA A 177 29.07 17.81 -3.50
CA ALA A 177 27.93 17.01 -3.04
C ALA A 177 26.56 17.62 -3.43
N ALA A 178 25.67 16.80 -4.01
CA ALA A 178 24.28 17.20 -4.26
C ALA A 178 23.58 17.61 -2.95
N THR A 179 22.90 18.76 -2.97
CA THR A 179 22.10 19.25 -1.83
C THR A 179 20.69 18.69 -1.91
N VAL A 180 20.24 18.01 -0.86
CA VAL A 180 18.90 17.42 -0.80
C VAL A 180 17.94 18.38 -0.09
N HIS A 181 16.76 18.56 -0.66
CA HIS A 181 15.65 19.35 -0.14
C HIS A 181 14.37 18.53 -0.18
N THR A 182 13.38 18.89 0.62
CA THR A 182 12.03 18.30 0.52
C THR A 182 10.97 19.38 0.60
N VAL A 183 9.87 19.21 -0.13
CA VAL A 183 8.73 20.16 -0.14
C VAL A 183 7.40 19.40 -0.11
N ARG A 184 6.33 20.01 0.44
CA ARG A 184 4.98 19.44 0.39
C ARG A 184 4.12 20.20 -0.62
N PRO A 185 3.82 19.60 -1.77
CA PRO A 185 2.72 20.08 -2.61
C PRO A 185 1.40 20.09 -1.82
N GLY A 186 0.81 21.28 -1.66
CA GLY A 186 -0.41 21.52 -0.89
C GLY A 186 -1.53 22.15 -1.72
N GLY A 187 -2.71 22.34 -1.13
CA GLY A 187 -3.89 22.90 -1.83
C GLY A 187 -4.67 21.86 -2.63
N ASP A 188 -5.47 22.32 -3.58
CA ASP A 188 -6.34 21.48 -4.43
C ASP A 188 -5.54 20.36 -5.14
N PRO A 189 -6.03 19.09 -5.14
CA PRO A 189 -5.30 17.97 -5.73
C PRO A 189 -4.93 18.13 -7.22
N PHE A 190 -5.69 18.92 -7.98
CA PHE A 190 -5.44 19.19 -9.39
C PHE A 190 -4.72 20.53 -9.63
N ARG A 191 -4.64 21.39 -8.60
CA ARG A 191 -3.98 22.70 -8.64
C ARG A 191 -3.10 22.93 -7.41
N ARG A 192 -2.14 22.03 -7.20
CA ARG A 192 -1.20 22.10 -6.07
C ARG A 192 -0.32 23.35 -6.15
N GLY A 193 0.05 23.88 -4.99
CA GLY A 193 1.09 24.89 -4.80
C GLY A 193 2.19 24.39 -3.87
N VAL A 194 3.29 25.14 -3.76
CA VAL A 194 4.39 24.88 -2.82
C VAL A 194 4.80 26.14 -2.09
N SER A 195 5.33 25.98 -0.88
CA SER A 195 5.80 27.07 -0.03
C SER A 195 7.25 26.86 0.39
N PRO A 196 8.24 26.92 -0.54
CA PRO A 196 9.64 26.64 -0.21
C PRO A 196 10.17 27.55 0.91
N GLY A 197 10.93 26.98 1.84
CA GLY A 197 11.62 27.72 2.90
C GLY A 197 12.86 28.48 2.41
N PRO A 198 13.43 29.37 3.26
CA PRO A 198 14.67 30.11 2.96
C PRO A 198 15.81 29.25 2.40
N ARG A 199 16.03 28.03 2.90
CA ARG A 199 17.14 27.18 2.46
C ARG A 199 17.05 26.77 1.00
N LEU A 200 15.87 26.36 0.53
CA LEU A 200 15.65 26.06 -0.89
C LEU A 200 15.59 27.34 -1.73
N ARG A 201 15.08 28.45 -1.17
CA ARG A 201 15.08 29.76 -1.85
C ARG A 201 16.47 30.35 -2.04
N ALA A 202 17.48 29.91 -1.32
CA ALA A 202 18.86 30.34 -1.52
C ALA A 202 19.55 29.61 -2.69
N ALA A 203 18.94 28.55 -3.25
CA ALA A 203 19.49 27.84 -4.40
C ALA A 203 19.63 28.76 -5.63
N PRO A 204 20.81 28.83 -6.28
CA PRO A 204 21.02 29.64 -7.47
C PRO A 204 20.08 29.25 -8.62
N ALA A 205 19.56 30.23 -9.36
CA ALA A 205 18.66 29.97 -10.49
C ALA A 205 19.34 29.20 -11.64
N ASP A 206 20.67 29.30 -11.72
CA ASP A 206 21.49 28.61 -12.71
C ASP A 206 21.99 27.22 -12.27
N ALA A 207 21.62 26.77 -11.07
CA ALA A 207 21.89 25.42 -10.59
C ALA A 207 21.13 24.34 -11.41
N CYS A 208 21.58 23.09 -11.28
CA CYS A 208 20.85 21.94 -11.78
C CYS A 208 19.86 21.44 -10.72
N PHE A 209 18.64 21.11 -11.14
CA PHE A 209 17.56 20.65 -10.27
C PHE A 209 17.05 19.29 -10.70
N ALA A 210 16.81 18.42 -9.72
CA ALA A 210 16.16 17.14 -9.88
C ALA A 210 14.96 17.06 -8.95
N ILE A 211 13.79 16.70 -9.46
CA ILE A 211 12.57 16.52 -8.65
C ILE A 211 12.28 15.03 -8.55
N ALA A 212 12.14 14.47 -7.36
CA ALA A 212 11.93 13.04 -7.13
C ALA A 212 10.60 12.80 -6.40
N ASP A 213 9.77 11.93 -6.99
CA ASP A 213 8.49 11.49 -6.45
C ASP A 213 8.04 10.21 -7.16
N GLU A 214 7.01 9.57 -6.64
CA GLU A 214 6.33 8.44 -7.29
C GLU A 214 5.44 8.86 -8.45
N GLY A 215 4.94 10.11 -8.48
CA GLY A 215 4.07 10.58 -9.56
C GLY A 215 4.67 10.46 -10.98
N PRO A 216 3.95 10.94 -12.00
CA PRO A 216 2.77 11.79 -11.93
C PRO A 216 1.48 10.98 -11.71
N GLY A 217 0.68 11.38 -10.71
CA GLY A 217 -0.67 10.84 -10.53
C GLY A 217 -1.69 11.40 -11.53
N LEU A 218 -2.96 11.43 -11.12
CA LEU A 218 -4.12 11.83 -11.94
C LEU A 218 -3.97 13.17 -12.69
N SER A 219 -3.34 14.18 -12.08
CA SER A 219 -3.17 15.51 -12.68
C SER A 219 -1.72 15.89 -12.99
N GLY A 220 -0.73 15.17 -12.44
CA GLY A 220 0.68 15.60 -12.45
C GLY A 220 0.96 16.92 -11.71
N SER A 221 0.02 17.40 -10.88
CA SER A 221 0.11 18.71 -10.22
C SER A 221 1.30 18.84 -9.26
N SER A 222 1.66 17.77 -8.54
CA SER A 222 2.76 17.75 -7.56
C SER A 222 4.13 18.03 -8.19
N PHE A 223 4.51 17.31 -9.24
CA PHE A 223 5.72 17.62 -10.01
C PHE A 223 5.64 19.01 -10.64
N GLY A 224 4.47 19.31 -11.19
CA GLY A 224 4.24 20.49 -11.96
C GLY A 224 4.42 21.80 -11.18
N CYS A 225 3.90 21.88 -9.95
CA CYS A 225 4.00 23.11 -9.16
C CYS A 225 5.43 23.43 -8.73
N VAL A 226 6.26 22.42 -8.45
CA VAL A 226 7.69 22.62 -8.16
C VAL A 226 8.45 23.05 -9.41
N ALA A 227 8.18 22.41 -10.55
CA ALA A 227 8.79 22.79 -11.82
C ALA A 227 8.40 24.21 -12.26
N ASP A 228 7.14 24.62 -12.04
CA ASP A 228 6.68 25.99 -12.27
C ASP A 228 7.43 26.97 -11.35
N TRP A 229 7.50 26.69 -10.04
CA TRP A 229 8.20 27.54 -9.08
C TRP A 229 9.69 27.76 -9.42
N LEU A 230 10.39 26.70 -9.84
CA LEU A 230 11.79 26.81 -10.26
C LEU A 230 11.95 27.70 -11.51
N ARG A 231 11.07 27.55 -12.49
CA ARG A 231 11.10 28.32 -13.74
C ARG A 231 10.76 29.79 -13.51
N ASP A 232 9.79 30.07 -12.64
CA ASP A 232 9.43 31.44 -12.26
C ASP A 232 10.59 32.19 -11.58
N ARG A 233 11.54 31.45 -11.00
CA ARG A 233 12.80 31.96 -10.44
C ARG A 233 13.96 32.03 -11.45
N GLY A 234 13.72 31.69 -12.71
CA GLY A 234 14.70 31.78 -13.79
C GLY A 234 15.44 30.48 -14.12
N ALA A 235 15.09 29.33 -13.52
CA ALA A 235 15.70 28.06 -13.90
C ALA A 235 15.30 27.64 -15.32
N ALA A 236 16.30 27.39 -16.18
CA ALA A 236 16.09 26.92 -17.55
C ALA A 236 15.51 25.49 -17.57
N PRO A 237 14.57 25.15 -18.47
CA PRO A 237 13.98 23.80 -18.55
C PRO A 237 15.01 22.67 -18.67
N GLU A 238 16.12 22.91 -19.36
CA GLU A 238 17.20 21.94 -19.60
C GLU A 238 18.00 21.62 -18.33
N ARG A 239 17.87 22.47 -17.30
CA ARG A 239 18.48 22.27 -15.98
C ARG A 239 17.53 21.59 -14.98
N ILE A 240 16.30 21.28 -15.37
CA ILE A 240 15.32 20.62 -14.52
C ILE A 240 15.09 19.20 -15.04
N ALA A 241 15.42 18.21 -14.21
CA ALA A 241 15.12 16.80 -14.44
C ALA A 241 14.01 16.33 -13.49
N LEU A 242 13.15 15.44 -14.00
CA LEU A 242 12.13 14.74 -13.24
C LEU A 242 12.56 13.28 -13.05
N LEU A 243 12.41 12.76 -11.83
CA LEU A 243 12.55 11.35 -11.51
C LEU A 243 11.20 10.81 -11.06
N PRO A 244 10.36 10.32 -12.01
CA PRO A 244 9.08 9.68 -11.71
C PRO A 244 9.20 8.16 -11.54
N SER A 245 8.13 7.53 -11.05
CA SER A 245 8.03 6.06 -11.01
C SER A 245 7.77 5.42 -12.38
N HIS A 246 7.35 6.22 -13.37
CA HIS A 246 7.09 5.75 -14.73
C HIS A 246 7.36 6.83 -15.80
N ALA A 247 7.64 6.39 -17.04
CA ALA A 247 7.88 7.29 -18.17
C ALA A 247 6.60 7.80 -18.88
N GLY A 248 5.43 7.28 -18.49
CA GLY A 248 4.13 7.65 -19.06
C GLY A 248 3.73 9.12 -18.91
N GLU A 249 2.63 9.48 -19.55
CA GLU A 249 2.00 10.80 -19.41
C GLU A 249 1.27 10.92 -18.07
N PRO A 250 1.08 12.15 -17.54
CA PRO A 250 0.19 12.37 -16.40
C PRO A 250 -1.24 11.85 -16.67
N GLY A 251 -1.97 11.52 -15.61
CA GLY A 251 -3.32 10.97 -15.71
C GLY A 251 -4.34 11.88 -16.41
N PRO A 252 -5.59 11.42 -16.61
CA PRO A 252 -6.57 12.09 -17.48
C PRO A 252 -6.96 13.50 -17.01
N GLN A 253 -6.84 13.82 -15.72
CA GLN A 253 -7.15 15.12 -15.13
C GLN A 253 -6.04 16.17 -15.36
N ALA A 254 -4.92 15.81 -16.00
CA ALA A 254 -3.88 16.76 -16.35
C ALA A 254 -4.27 17.66 -17.53
N ASP A 255 -4.22 18.98 -17.32
CA ASP A 255 -4.50 19.97 -18.34
C ASP A 255 -3.42 20.01 -19.45
N PRO A 256 -3.72 20.63 -20.62
CA PRO A 256 -2.77 20.69 -21.74
C PRO A 256 -1.44 21.39 -21.43
N ARG A 257 -1.45 22.42 -20.56
CA ARG A 257 -0.21 23.13 -20.15
C ARG A 257 0.67 22.19 -19.35
N ARG A 258 0.10 21.43 -18.42
CA ARG A 258 0.84 20.46 -17.59
C ARG A 258 1.45 19.34 -18.43
N ARG A 259 0.70 18.79 -19.39
CA ARG A 259 1.23 17.78 -20.34
C ARG A 259 2.34 18.34 -21.21
N ALA A 260 2.19 19.57 -21.71
CA ALA A 260 3.22 20.22 -22.51
C ALA A 260 4.51 20.44 -21.71
N GLN A 261 4.42 20.86 -20.45
CA GLN A 261 5.57 20.97 -19.55
C GLN A 261 6.21 19.61 -19.28
N TRP A 262 5.42 18.59 -18.95
CA TRP A 262 5.90 17.23 -18.69
C TRP A 262 6.76 16.69 -19.83
N ARG A 263 6.34 16.90 -21.08
CA ARG A 263 7.06 16.45 -22.29
C ARG A 263 8.34 17.22 -22.57
N ARG A 264 8.43 18.47 -22.11
CA ARG A 264 9.61 19.33 -22.30
C ARG A 264 10.73 19.03 -21.32
N LEU A 265 10.39 18.61 -20.11
CA LEU A 265 11.36 18.35 -19.06
C LEU A 265 12.02 16.98 -19.26
N ARG A 266 13.31 16.88 -18.92
CA ARG A 266 14.04 15.62 -18.95
C ARG A 266 13.45 14.68 -17.90
N ARG A 267 13.12 13.44 -18.28
CA ARG A 267 12.61 12.41 -17.37
C ARG A 267 13.63 11.28 -17.24
N LEU A 268 14.00 10.96 -16.02
CA LEU A 268 14.94 9.89 -15.68
C LEU A 268 14.20 8.81 -14.90
N HIS A 269 14.14 7.61 -15.46
CA HIS A 269 13.36 6.52 -14.89
C HIS A 269 13.99 5.19 -15.33
N ILE A 270 14.07 4.24 -14.39
CA ILE A 270 14.44 2.85 -14.65
C ILE A 270 13.22 1.98 -14.29
N PRO A 271 12.60 1.29 -15.26
CA PRO A 271 11.43 0.45 -14.99
C PRO A 271 11.80 -0.78 -14.16
N PHE A 272 10.85 -1.26 -13.36
CA PHE A 272 10.95 -2.50 -12.59
C PHE A 272 11.45 -3.68 -13.44
N ASP A 273 10.91 -3.85 -14.65
CA ASP A 273 11.33 -4.91 -15.58
C ASP A 273 12.82 -4.89 -15.87
N THR A 274 13.41 -3.71 -16.06
CA THR A 274 14.85 -3.58 -16.34
C THR A 274 15.66 -3.77 -15.06
N LEU A 275 15.19 -3.22 -13.94
CA LEU A 275 15.91 -3.27 -12.67
C LEU A 275 15.95 -4.68 -12.06
N VAL A 276 14.83 -5.40 -12.10
CA VAL A 276 14.58 -6.61 -11.30
C VAL A 276 14.28 -7.85 -12.15
N LEU A 277 13.53 -7.74 -13.25
CA LEU A 277 13.23 -8.93 -14.06
C LEU A 277 14.34 -9.28 -15.06
N ARG A 278 15.00 -8.25 -15.61
CA ARG A 278 16.06 -8.37 -16.61
C ARG A 278 17.41 -7.86 -16.07
N ALA A 279 17.61 -7.97 -14.76
CA ALA A 279 18.82 -7.52 -14.12
C ALA A 279 20.06 -8.22 -14.71
N ASP A 280 21.12 -7.44 -15.00
CA ASP A 280 22.35 -7.96 -15.63
C ASP A 280 23.07 -9.05 -14.81
N ALA A 281 22.81 -9.10 -13.51
CA ALA A 281 23.38 -10.10 -12.61
C ALA A 281 22.24 -10.95 -12.02
N PRO A 282 22.27 -12.30 -12.13
CA PRO A 282 21.20 -13.17 -11.64
C PRO A 282 20.85 -12.96 -10.17
N ARG A 283 21.84 -12.63 -9.33
CA ARG A 283 21.64 -12.35 -7.89
C ARG A 283 20.73 -11.15 -7.63
N ARG A 284 20.73 -10.14 -8.51
CA ARG A 284 19.83 -8.98 -8.42
C ARG A 284 18.46 -9.24 -9.03
N GLY A 285 18.31 -10.33 -9.77
CA GLY A 285 17.07 -10.65 -10.46
C GLY A 285 16.07 -11.35 -9.55
N LEU A 286 14.77 -11.10 -9.77
CA LEU A 286 13.70 -11.79 -9.04
C LEU A 286 13.81 -13.32 -9.13
N GLN A 287 14.27 -13.84 -10.27
CA GLN A 287 14.53 -15.27 -10.42
C GLN A 287 15.50 -15.80 -9.36
N GLY A 288 16.66 -15.16 -9.18
CA GLY A 288 17.65 -15.59 -8.18
C GLY A 288 17.11 -15.47 -6.75
N TRP A 289 16.26 -14.49 -6.49
CA TRP A 289 15.59 -14.34 -5.18
C TRP A 289 14.65 -15.52 -4.91
N VAL A 290 13.84 -15.90 -5.90
CA VAL A 290 12.92 -17.04 -5.79
C VAL A 290 13.70 -18.36 -5.67
N GLU A 291 14.76 -18.56 -6.45
CA GLU A 291 15.60 -19.76 -6.37
C GLU A 291 16.21 -19.97 -4.98
N SER A 292 16.49 -18.87 -4.25
CA SER A 292 17.01 -18.93 -2.88
C SER A 292 16.05 -19.53 -1.84
N VAL A 293 14.76 -19.69 -2.18
CA VAL A 293 13.74 -20.26 -1.28
C VAL A 293 13.13 -21.56 -1.79
N VAL A 294 13.01 -21.76 -3.10
CA VAL A 294 12.36 -22.95 -3.68
C VAL A 294 13.30 -23.87 -4.45
N GLY A 295 14.58 -23.53 -4.54
CA GLY A 295 15.56 -24.22 -5.37
C GLY A 295 15.54 -23.77 -6.84
N PRO A 296 16.39 -24.34 -7.70
CA PRO A 296 16.50 -23.96 -9.11
C PRO A 296 15.16 -24.01 -9.84
N LEU A 297 14.88 -23.02 -10.68
CA LEU A 297 13.64 -23.01 -11.45
C LEU A 297 13.72 -23.95 -12.65
N ASP A 298 12.61 -24.60 -12.95
CA ASP A 298 12.43 -25.47 -14.12
C ASP A 298 12.23 -24.65 -15.43
N GLY A 299 12.07 -23.32 -15.31
CA GLY A 299 11.83 -22.40 -16.41
C GLY A 299 11.69 -20.94 -15.94
N PRO A 300 11.42 -19.99 -16.85
CA PRO A 300 11.28 -18.58 -16.50
C PRO A 300 10.04 -18.31 -15.64
N LEU A 301 10.06 -17.22 -14.89
CA LEU A 301 8.89 -16.70 -14.19
C LEU A 301 7.81 -16.30 -15.21
N ARG A 302 6.57 -16.75 -14.99
CA ARG A 302 5.42 -16.33 -15.80
C ARG A 302 4.62 -15.27 -15.07
N GLU A 303 4.52 -14.08 -15.66
CA GLU A 303 3.67 -12.98 -15.20
C GLU A 303 2.18 -13.40 -15.23
N ILE A 304 1.46 -13.21 -14.12
CA ILE A 304 0.04 -13.60 -13.94
C ILE A 304 -0.78 -12.55 -13.15
N SER A 305 -0.33 -11.29 -13.10
CA SER A 305 -1.04 -10.17 -12.48
C SER A 305 -2.27 -9.76 -13.29
N GLY A 306 -3.04 -8.79 -12.78
CA GLY A 306 -4.17 -8.20 -13.51
C GLY A 306 -5.24 -9.21 -13.94
N GLY A 307 -5.45 -10.26 -13.15
CA GLY A 307 -6.35 -11.36 -13.46
C GLY A 307 -5.75 -12.48 -14.32
N GLY A 308 -4.48 -12.41 -14.70
CA GLY A 308 -3.79 -13.45 -15.49
C GLY A 308 -3.78 -14.82 -14.81
N TRP A 309 -3.80 -14.85 -13.48
CA TRP A 309 -3.90 -16.06 -12.66
C TRP A 309 -5.14 -16.92 -12.98
N ARG A 310 -6.22 -16.32 -13.48
CA ARG A 310 -7.45 -17.03 -13.88
C ARG A 310 -7.18 -18.02 -15.02
N THR A 311 -6.18 -17.76 -15.86
CA THR A 311 -5.80 -18.63 -16.99
C THR A 311 -5.04 -19.89 -16.58
N VAL A 312 -4.52 -19.95 -15.35
CA VAL A 312 -3.67 -21.05 -14.85
C VAL A 312 -4.26 -21.77 -13.64
N GLN A 313 -5.33 -21.24 -13.07
CA GLN A 313 -6.06 -21.85 -11.96
C GLN A 313 -6.90 -23.02 -12.46
N ARG A 314 -6.71 -24.18 -11.82
CA ARG A 314 -7.46 -25.39 -12.15
C ARG A 314 -8.97 -25.16 -11.97
N GLY A 315 -9.75 -25.61 -12.95
CA GLY A 315 -11.21 -25.51 -12.93
C GLY A 315 -11.75 -24.11 -13.22
N SER A 316 -10.89 -23.17 -13.63
CA SER A 316 -11.32 -21.86 -14.13
C SER A 316 -11.69 -21.95 -15.62
N SER A 317 -12.78 -21.30 -16.01
CA SER A 317 -13.17 -21.08 -17.41
C SER A 317 -13.51 -19.61 -17.61
N GLU A 318 -13.39 -19.12 -18.84
CA GLU A 318 -13.59 -17.71 -19.16
C GLU A 318 -15.01 -17.23 -18.81
N GLU A 319 -16.02 -18.08 -19.01
CA GLU A 319 -17.41 -17.80 -18.64
C GLU A 319 -17.59 -17.66 -17.12
N GLY A 320 -16.79 -18.39 -16.34
CA GLY A 320 -16.82 -18.40 -14.88
C GLY A 320 -15.80 -17.48 -14.22
N TRP A 321 -15.08 -16.65 -14.98
CA TRP A 321 -14.05 -15.77 -14.42
C TRP A 321 -14.64 -14.73 -13.46
N PRO A 322 -14.09 -14.60 -12.24
CA PRO A 322 -14.48 -13.51 -11.37
C PRO A 322 -13.99 -12.18 -11.93
N ALA A 323 -14.69 -11.11 -11.58
CA ALA A 323 -14.29 -9.76 -11.94
C ALA A 323 -12.96 -9.38 -11.25
N VAL A 324 -12.10 -8.64 -11.94
CA VAL A 324 -10.82 -8.16 -11.40
C VAL A 324 -10.68 -6.65 -11.60
N ASN A 325 -10.14 -5.99 -10.58
CA ASN A 325 -9.62 -4.62 -10.71
C ASN A 325 -8.11 -4.72 -10.96
N ALA A 326 -7.71 -4.81 -12.23
CA ALA A 326 -6.34 -5.09 -12.60
C ALA A 326 -5.36 -4.02 -12.08
N GLY A 327 -5.77 -2.75 -12.08
CA GLY A 327 -4.95 -1.63 -11.60
C GLY A 327 -4.69 -1.62 -10.09
N GLN A 328 -5.45 -2.37 -9.28
CA GLN A 328 -5.24 -2.51 -7.84
C GLN A 328 -4.63 -3.86 -7.45
N GLU A 329 -4.41 -4.76 -8.42
CA GLU A 329 -3.85 -6.07 -8.14
C GLU A 329 -2.33 -5.99 -7.96
N ARG A 330 -1.80 -6.73 -6.98
CA ARG A 330 -0.35 -6.86 -6.77
C ARG A 330 0.32 -7.59 -7.94
N LEU A 331 1.59 -7.26 -8.17
CA LEU A 331 2.44 -8.04 -9.08
C LEU A 331 2.51 -9.50 -8.60
N LYS A 332 2.28 -10.43 -9.53
CA LYS A 332 2.21 -11.86 -9.32
C LYS A 332 2.93 -12.58 -10.45
N PHE A 333 3.80 -13.51 -10.07
CA PHE A 333 4.46 -14.44 -10.98
C PHE A 333 4.19 -15.87 -10.55
N LEU A 334 4.20 -16.77 -11.53
CA LEU A 334 4.18 -18.20 -11.33
C LEU A 334 5.58 -18.74 -11.60
N ALA A 335 6.16 -19.39 -10.59
CA ALA A 335 7.43 -20.10 -10.71
C ALA A 335 7.18 -21.62 -10.71
N SER A 336 8.03 -22.37 -11.41
CA SER A 336 8.06 -23.84 -11.34
C SER A 336 9.45 -24.26 -10.87
N ALA A 337 9.51 -25.10 -9.84
CA ALA A 337 10.76 -25.63 -9.30
C ALA A 337 10.52 -27.02 -8.71
N GLY A 338 11.32 -28.01 -9.11
CA GLY A 338 11.24 -29.37 -8.58
C GLY A 338 9.89 -30.04 -8.82
N GLY A 339 9.25 -29.77 -9.97
CA GLY A 339 7.93 -30.31 -10.32
C GLY A 339 6.77 -29.71 -9.51
N ARG A 340 7.00 -28.59 -8.82
CA ARG A 340 6.00 -27.84 -8.04
C ARG A 340 5.89 -26.42 -8.55
N ARG A 341 4.69 -25.87 -8.51
CA ARG A 341 4.42 -24.45 -8.79
C ARG A 341 4.31 -23.60 -7.53
N TRP A 342 4.73 -22.35 -7.66
CA TRP A 342 4.79 -21.36 -6.59
C TRP A 342 4.22 -20.03 -7.07
N LEU A 343 3.37 -19.40 -6.25
CA LEU A 343 2.95 -18.02 -6.42
C LEU A 343 4.01 -17.11 -5.82
N VAL A 344 4.52 -16.18 -6.61
CA VAL A 344 5.45 -15.14 -6.20
C VAL A 344 4.68 -13.82 -6.24
N LYS A 345 4.22 -13.34 -5.08
CA LYS A 345 3.36 -12.17 -4.95
C LYS A 345 4.11 -11.02 -4.30
N PHE A 346 4.09 -9.84 -4.90
CA PHE A 346 4.61 -8.64 -4.26
C PHE A 346 3.76 -8.29 -3.03
N SER A 347 4.39 -8.13 -1.88
CA SER A 347 3.74 -7.82 -0.60
C SER A 347 4.20 -6.48 0.01
N GLY A 348 5.17 -5.79 -0.61
CA GLY A 348 5.70 -4.51 -0.16
C GLY A 348 7.12 -4.62 0.41
N LEU A 349 7.91 -3.55 0.24
CA LEU A 349 9.31 -3.45 0.68
C LEU A 349 9.49 -3.02 2.14
N ASP A 350 8.42 -2.53 2.77
CA ASP A 350 8.44 -2.04 4.14
C ASP A 350 8.24 -3.15 5.18
N ARG A 351 8.23 -2.76 6.46
CA ARG A 351 8.00 -3.68 7.59
C ARG A 351 6.66 -4.42 7.52
N ILE A 352 5.61 -3.82 6.94
CA ILE A 352 4.28 -4.42 6.86
C ILE A 352 4.26 -5.53 5.82
N GLY A 353 4.94 -5.29 4.69
CA GLY A 353 5.15 -6.26 3.63
C GLY A 353 6.04 -7.42 4.05
N ALA A 354 7.11 -7.16 4.80
CA ALA A 354 7.96 -8.19 5.39
C ALA A 354 7.21 -9.03 6.45
N ALA A 355 6.40 -8.39 7.30
CA ALA A 355 5.57 -9.08 8.30
C ALA A 355 4.46 -9.96 7.69
N ALA A 356 4.22 -9.89 6.37
CA ALA A 356 3.27 -10.77 5.69
C ALA A 356 3.69 -12.25 5.78
N LEU A 357 5.00 -12.55 5.84
CA LEU A 357 5.49 -13.92 6.00
C LEU A 357 5.00 -14.55 7.31
N GLY A 358 5.20 -13.86 8.44
CA GLY A 358 4.76 -14.38 9.74
C GLY A 358 3.23 -14.53 9.83
N ARG A 359 2.46 -13.70 9.10
CA ARG A 359 1.00 -13.91 8.98
C ARG A 359 0.68 -15.14 8.12
N ALA A 360 1.37 -15.32 7.00
CA ALA A 360 1.18 -16.46 6.12
C ALA A 360 1.53 -17.80 6.81
N GLU A 361 2.63 -17.84 7.55
CA GLU A 361 3.06 -19.01 8.32
C GLU A 361 1.98 -19.42 9.34
N ARG A 362 1.53 -18.48 10.18
CA ARG A 362 0.51 -18.75 11.20
C ARG A 362 -0.84 -19.18 10.61
N LEU A 363 -1.23 -18.60 9.48
CA LEU A 363 -2.46 -18.99 8.77
C LEU A 363 -2.33 -20.38 8.12
N ALA A 364 -1.17 -20.69 7.54
CA ALA A 364 -0.89 -21.98 6.93
C ALA A 364 -0.78 -23.10 7.96
N GLU A 365 -0.14 -22.85 9.11
CA GLU A 365 -0.06 -23.78 10.25
C GLU A 365 -1.44 -24.12 10.81
N ALA A 366 -2.36 -23.14 10.82
CA ALA A 366 -3.77 -23.37 11.16
C ALA A 366 -4.60 -23.99 10.01
N GLY A 367 -3.95 -24.27 8.87
CA GLY A 367 -4.51 -24.90 7.67
C GLY A 367 -5.40 -24.00 6.83
N PHE A 368 -5.46 -22.70 7.10
CA PHE A 368 -6.39 -21.78 6.41
C PHE A 368 -5.89 -21.34 5.04
N THR A 369 -4.58 -21.25 4.84
CA THR A 369 -3.98 -20.74 3.60
C THR A 369 -2.93 -21.71 3.05
N PRO A 370 -2.50 -21.57 1.79
CA PRO A 370 -1.32 -22.27 1.28
C PRO A 370 -0.06 -21.98 2.13
N ALA A 371 0.86 -22.93 2.17
CA ALA A 371 2.11 -22.79 2.90
C ALA A 371 3.08 -21.81 2.19
N PRO A 372 3.67 -20.84 2.91
CA PRO A 372 4.73 -20.01 2.37
C PRO A 372 6.05 -20.80 2.28
N ALA A 373 6.90 -20.47 1.31
CA ALA A 373 8.30 -20.88 1.25
C ALA A 373 9.23 -19.82 1.86
N GLY A 374 8.82 -18.56 1.84
CA GLY A 374 9.58 -17.46 2.41
C GLY A 374 9.22 -16.11 1.81
N TRP A 375 9.93 -15.09 2.25
CA TRP A 375 9.85 -13.73 1.73
C TRP A 375 11.23 -13.24 1.32
N ARG A 376 11.32 -12.59 0.16
CA ARG A 376 12.56 -12.06 -0.40
C ARG A 376 12.33 -10.70 -1.01
N HIS A 377 12.89 -9.68 -0.36
CA HIS A 377 12.98 -8.31 -0.85
C HIS A 377 11.70 -7.82 -1.55
N GLY A 378 10.58 -7.87 -0.84
CA GLY A 378 9.28 -7.42 -1.33
C GLY A 378 8.36 -8.50 -1.87
N PHE A 379 8.87 -9.72 -2.12
CA PHE A 379 8.07 -10.81 -2.66
C PHE A 379 7.85 -11.94 -1.65
N LEU A 380 6.59 -12.27 -1.40
CA LEU A 380 6.19 -13.49 -0.71
C LEU A 380 6.09 -14.64 -1.73
N VAL A 381 6.70 -15.77 -1.39
CA VAL A 381 6.62 -17.00 -2.20
C VAL A 381 5.76 -18.01 -1.45
N GLU A 382 4.67 -18.46 -2.06
CA GLU A 382 3.74 -19.44 -1.47
C GLU A 382 3.40 -20.57 -2.45
N ARG A 383 3.00 -21.72 -1.90
CA ARG A 383 2.68 -22.89 -2.71
C ARG A 383 1.46 -22.61 -3.60
N TRP A 384 1.61 -22.76 -4.92
CA TRP A 384 0.45 -22.81 -5.81
C TRP A 384 -0.26 -24.15 -5.65
N ARG A 385 -1.59 -24.12 -5.47
CA ARG A 385 -2.43 -25.31 -5.27
C ARG A 385 -2.99 -25.81 -6.60
N ASP A 386 -2.16 -26.54 -7.34
CA ASP A 386 -2.50 -27.24 -8.59
C ASP A 386 -3.72 -28.16 -8.46
N ASP A 387 -3.89 -28.75 -7.27
CA ASP A 387 -4.91 -29.74 -6.95
C ASP A 387 -6.27 -29.10 -6.61
N ALA A 388 -6.26 -27.86 -6.11
CA ALA A 388 -7.45 -27.15 -5.68
C ALA A 388 -8.08 -26.34 -6.81
N ARG A 389 -9.38 -26.05 -6.67
CA ARG A 389 -10.17 -25.23 -7.60
C ARG A 389 -10.99 -24.21 -6.83
N PRO A 390 -11.44 -23.11 -7.46
CA PRO A 390 -12.40 -22.19 -6.84
C PRO A 390 -13.59 -22.96 -6.25
N ALA A 391 -13.98 -22.60 -5.04
CA ALA A 391 -15.07 -23.24 -4.32
C ALA A 391 -16.38 -23.05 -5.10
N PRO A 392 -17.10 -24.13 -5.44
CA PRO A 392 -18.41 -23.99 -6.08
C PRO A 392 -19.41 -23.40 -5.09
N ASP A 393 -20.40 -22.68 -5.60
CA ASP A 393 -21.49 -22.07 -4.84
C ASP A 393 -22.13 -23.00 -3.80
N GLU A 394 -22.37 -24.27 -4.16
CA GLU A 394 -22.95 -25.26 -3.25
C GLU A 394 -22.07 -25.49 -2.01
N ALA A 395 -20.75 -25.58 -2.20
CA ALA A 395 -19.81 -25.74 -1.10
C ALA A 395 -19.81 -24.52 -0.18
N LEU A 396 -19.88 -23.31 -0.76
CA LEU A 396 -19.90 -22.04 -0.02
C LEU A 396 -21.22 -21.83 0.75
N ARG A 397 -22.33 -22.44 0.32
CA ARG A 397 -23.61 -22.41 1.06
C ARG A 397 -23.67 -23.41 2.21
N GLY A 398 -22.80 -24.43 2.22
CA GLY A 398 -22.85 -25.53 3.18
C GLY A 398 -22.40 -25.16 4.61
N ALA A 399 -22.88 -25.92 5.60
CA ALA A 399 -22.54 -25.71 7.01
C ALA A 399 -21.03 -25.87 7.29
N ARG A 400 -20.35 -26.80 6.60
CA ARG A 400 -18.89 -27.01 6.72
C ARG A 400 -18.10 -25.76 6.35
N PHE A 401 -18.50 -25.05 5.29
CA PHE A 401 -17.85 -23.80 4.91
C PHE A 401 -18.09 -22.71 5.95
N ARG A 402 -19.33 -22.53 6.41
CA ARG A 402 -19.67 -21.52 7.43
C ARG A 402 -18.90 -21.75 8.73
N ASP A 403 -18.75 -23.01 9.12
CA ASP A 403 -17.94 -23.43 10.27
C ASP A 403 -16.47 -23.09 10.08
N ARG A 404 -15.92 -23.41 8.91
CA ARG A 404 -14.54 -23.08 8.55
C ARG A 404 -14.30 -21.57 8.51
N LEU A 405 -15.27 -20.81 8.00
CA LEU A 405 -15.24 -19.36 7.93
C LEU A 405 -15.24 -18.74 9.33
N ALA A 406 -16.12 -19.18 10.23
CA ALA A 406 -16.13 -18.73 11.62
C ALA A 406 -14.79 -19.01 12.32
N ASP A 407 -14.24 -20.22 12.15
CA ASP A 407 -12.96 -20.60 12.73
C ASP A 407 -11.82 -19.74 12.18
N TYR A 408 -11.85 -19.43 10.89
CA TYR A 408 -10.90 -18.53 10.23
C TYR A 408 -10.95 -17.12 10.81
N LEU A 409 -12.14 -16.53 10.89
CA LEU A 409 -12.32 -15.16 11.41
C LEU A 409 -11.95 -15.07 12.89
N GLY A 410 -12.34 -16.06 13.70
CA GLY A 410 -11.98 -16.11 15.11
C GLY A 410 -10.49 -16.32 15.32
N PHE A 411 -9.86 -17.17 14.51
CA PHE A 411 -8.40 -17.33 14.50
C PHE A 411 -7.70 -16.01 14.21
N ARG A 412 -8.11 -15.29 13.15
CA ARG A 412 -7.52 -13.98 12.81
C ARG A 412 -7.63 -13.00 13.97
N ALA A 413 -8.82 -12.88 14.56
CA ALA A 413 -9.06 -11.95 15.65
C ALA A 413 -8.17 -12.21 16.87
N ARG A 414 -7.88 -13.48 17.15
CA ARG A 414 -6.99 -13.90 18.23
C ARG A 414 -5.52 -13.77 17.85
N ALA A 415 -5.17 -14.11 16.62
CA ALA A 415 -3.79 -14.21 16.18
C ALA A 415 -3.17 -12.85 15.85
N PHE A 416 -3.98 -11.90 15.35
CA PHE A 416 -3.48 -10.65 14.76
C PHE A 416 -4.15 -9.42 15.39
N PRO A 417 -3.94 -9.15 16.69
CA PRO A 417 -4.41 -7.91 17.29
C PRO A 417 -3.75 -6.70 16.61
N ALA A 418 -4.47 -5.59 16.52
CA ALA A 418 -3.95 -4.31 16.08
C ALA A 418 -3.95 -3.31 17.25
N ASP A 419 -2.92 -2.46 17.31
CA ASP A 419 -2.83 -1.44 18.35
C ASP A 419 -3.84 -0.31 18.08
N PRO A 420 -4.80 -0.04 19.00
CA PRO A 420 -5.80 1.01 18.81
C PRO A 420 -5.23 2.43 18.83
N SER A 421 -3.99 2.63 19.32
CA SER A 421 -3.34 3.94 19.36
C SER A 421 -2.58 4.30 18.08
N GLY A 422 -2.39 3.32 17.18
CA GLY A 422 -1.53 3.48 16.00
C GLY A 422 -0.08 3.38 16.43
N GLY A 423 0.61 2.36 15.90
CA GLY A 423 1.97 2.04 16.32
C GLY A 423 2.73 1.39 15.17
N ALA A 424 3.02 0.10 15.28
CA ALA A 424 3.70 -0.66 14.23
C ALA A 424 2.90 -0.79 12.92
N VAL A 425 1.57 -0.62 12.99
CA VAL A 425 0.65 -0.68 11.84
C VAL A 425 -0.22 0.59 11.75
N PRO A 426 -0.71 0.96 10.55
CA PRO A 426 -1.62 2.09 10.37
C PRO A 426 -2.94 1.87 11.10
N LEU A 427 -3.59 2.97 11.48
CA LEU A 427 -4.96 2.96 11.98
C LEU A 427 -5.94 2.64 10.84
N GLY A 428 -7.00 1.89 11.16
CA GLY A 428 -8.16 1.78 10.29
C GLY A 428 -9.11 2.96 10.44
N ALA A 429 -10.07 3.07 9.53
CA ALA A 429 -11.14 4.06 9.62
C ALA A 429 -11.89 3.99 10.95
N SER A 430 -12.23 5.15 11.50
CA SER A 430 -13.19 5.22 12.60
C SER A 430 -14.58 4.81 12.13
N LEU A 431 -15.46 4.41 13.05
CA LEU A 431 -16.86 4.14 12.71
C LEU A 431 -17.56 5.39 12.13
N ALA A 432 -17.11 6.58 12.51
CA ALA A 432 -17.62 7.83 11.96
C ALA A 432 -17.19 7.99 10.49
N ASP A 433 -15.95 7.64 10.14
CA ASP A 433 -15.47 7.63 8.75
C ASP A 433 -16.20 6.58 7.92
N LEU A 434 -16.44 5.38 8.48
CA LEU A 434 -17.21 4.33 7.81
C LEU A 434 -18.68 4.75 7.59
N ALA A 435 -19.31 5.38 8.58
CA ALA A 435 -20.67 5.94 8.44
C ALA A 435 -20.72 7.08 7.41
N HIS A 436 -19.68 7.93 7.37
CA HIS A 436 -19.56 8.97 6.35
C HIS A 436 -19.43 8.37 4.95
N MET A 437 -18.58 7.36 4.78
CA MET A 437 -18.42 6.63 3.52
C MET A 437 -19.72 5.95 3.10
N LEU A 438 -20.44 5.32 4.03
CA LEU A 438 -21.77 4.77 3.77
C LEU A 438 -22.71 5.85 3.22
N ALA A 439 -22.80 7.01 3.88
CA ALA A 439 -23.68 8.10 3.46
C ALA A 439 -23.32 8.62 2.05
N VAL A 440 -22.03 8.86 1.78
CA VAL A 440 -21.55 9.33 0.48
C VAL A 440 -21.84 8.29 -0.61
N ASN A 441 -21.46 7.03 -0.40
CA ASN A 441 -21.63 6.00 -1.43
C ASN A 441 -23.10 5.65 -1.67
N ALA A 442 -23.94 5.67 -0.63
CA ALA A 442 -25.38 5.49 -0.78
C ALA A 442 -26.03 6.65 -1.53
N ALA A 443 -25.64 7.90 -1.26
CA ALA A 443 -26.17 9.06 -1.98
C ALA A 443 -25.75 9.08 -3.46
N GLU A 444 -24.50 8.72 -3.75
CA GLU A 444 -23.99 8.58 -5.12
C GLU A 444 -24.67 7.43 -5.86
N ALA A 445 -24.99 6.33 -5.17
CA ALA A 445 -25.70 5.20 -5.76
C ALA A 445 -27.17 5.53 -5.99
N PHE A 446 -27.91 5.91 -4.95
CA PHE A 446 -29.38 5.94 -4.95
C PHE A 446 -29.98 7.34 -4.99
N GLY A 447 -29.17 8.41 -5.01
CA GLY A 447 -29.66 9.78 -4.98
C GLY A 447 -29.85 10.35 -3.56
N PRO A 448 -30.25 11.63 -3.45
CA PRO A 448 -30.35 12.34 -2.19
C PRO A 448 -31.31 11.73 -1.15
N GLU A 449 -32.28 10.94 -1.57
CA GLU A 449 -33.21 10.21 -0.69
C GLU A 449 -32.51 9.22 0.25
N ALA A 450 -31.30 8.74 -0.11
CA ALA A 450 -30.53 7.81 0.72
C ALA A 450 -30.01 8.44 2.04
N HIS A 451 -30.00 9.77 2.15
CA HIS A 451 -29.56 10.46 3.37
C HIS A 451 -30.43 10.09 4.58
N GLY A 452 -31.75 9.93 4.39
CA GLY A 452 -32.65 9.56 5.49
C GLY A 452 -32.33 8.19 6.08
N ALA A 453 -32.01 7.22 5.21
CA ALA A 453 -31.68 5.85 5.62
C ALA A 453 -30.29 5.74 6.29
N THR A 454 -29.36 6.65 5.97
CA THR A 454 -27.98 6.61 6.49
C THR A 454 -27.71 7.54 7.66
N ALA A 455 -28.58 8.54 7.90
CA ALA A 455 -28.44 9.50 9.00
C ALA A 455 -28.23 8.86 10.38
N PRO A 456 -28.97 7.80 10.79
CA PRO A 456 -28.81 7.21 12.12
C PRO A 456 -27.43 6.60 12.40
N TYR A 457 -26.66 6.25 11.36
CA TYR A 457 -25.34 5.63 11.53
C TYR A 457 -24.31 6.61 12.09
N ARG A 458 -24.47 7.92 11.84
CA ARG A 458 -23.56 8.93 12.40
C ARG A 458 -23.61 8.92 13.93
N ASP A 459 -24.81 8.92 14.50
CA ASP A 459 -24.98 8.97 15.96
C ASP A 459 -24.60 7.64 16.61
N ARG A 460 -24.97 6.52 15.97
CA ARG A 460 -24.56 5.18 16.41
C ARG A 460 -23.05 5.00 16.41
N ALA A 461 -22.34 5.55 15.42
CA ALA A 461 -20.89 5.47 15.34
C ALA A 461 -20.21 6.02 16.60
N VAL A 462 -20.67 7.16 17.11
CA VAL A 462 -20.11 7.79 18.32
C VAL A 462 -20.27 6.88 19.54
N MET A 463 -21.44 6.27 19.69
CA MET A 463 -21.75 5.38 20.82
C MET A 463 -20.93 4.08 20.77
N LEU A 464 -20.73 3.53 19.57
CA LEU A 464 -20.04 2.27 19.36
C LEU A 464 -18.52 2.39 19.37
N GLN A 465 -17.96 3.55 19.01
CA GLN A 465 -16.51 3.71 18.77
C GLN A 465 -15.64 3.26 19.95
N ARG A 466 -16.09 3.51 21.19
CA ARG A 466 -15.34 3.17 22.41
C ARG A 466 -15.23 1.67 22.68
N ARG A 467 -16.08 0.86 22.03
CA ARG A 467 -16.12 -0.61 22.17
C ARG A 467 -15.30 -1.33 21.09
N VAL A 468 -14.74 -0.61 20.11
CA VAL A 468 -13.97 -1.21 18.99
C VAL A 468 -12.70 -1.85 19.52
N VAL A 469 -12.46 -3.10 19.14
CA VAL A 469 -11.21 -3.81 19.42
C VAL A 469 -10.57 -4.24 18.09
N PRO A 470 -9.64 -3.41 17.56
CA PRO A 470 -9.14 -3.59 16.22
C PRO A 470 -8.23 -4.82 16.11
N VAL A 471 -8.35 -5.50 14.98
CA VAL A 471 -7.52 -6.63 14.55
C VAL A 471 -7.13 -6.44 13.10
N ILE A 472 -6.11 -7.16 12.65
CA ILE A 472 -5.75 -7.20 11.23
C ILE A 472 -6.77 -8.11 10.52
N THR A 473 -7.89 -7.51 10.11
CA THR A 473 -8.99 -8.14 9.38
C THR A 473 -8.53 -8.65 8.00
N ASP A 474 -9.32 -9.54 7.40
CA ASP A 474 -9.10 -10.04 6.04
C ASP A 474 -9.52 -8.98 5.01
N ASN A 475 -10.61 -8.24 5.23
CA ASN A 475 -11.16 -7.21 4.34
C ASN A 475 -11.54 -7.70 2.92
N ARG A 476 -11.39 -8.99 2.60
CA ARG A 476 -11.62 -9.54 1.25
C ARG A 476 -12.17 -10.97 1.28
N LEU A 477 -13.43 -11.09 1.72
CA LEU A 477 -14.09 -12.38 1.93
C LEU A 477 -14.81 -12.96 0.70
N MET A 478 -14.64 -12.36 -0.47
CA MET A 478 -15.38 -12.72 -1.68
C MET A 478 -15.22 -14.20 -2.06
N ALA A 479 -16.27 -14.80 -2.59
CA ALA A 479 -16.33 -16.22 -3.00
C ALA A 479 -15.12 -16.71 -3.84
N PRO A 480 -14.59 -15.96 -4.82
CA PRO A 480 -13.46 -16.41 -5.63
C PRO A 480 -12.15 -16.59 -4.87
N GLU A 481 -12.06 -16.04 -3.66
CA GLU A 481 -10.88 -16.15 -2.79
C GLU A 481 -10.83 -17.47 -2.01
N TRP A 482 -11.78 -18.38 -2.24
CA TRP A 482 -11.84 -19.66 -1.54
C TRP A 482 -11.61 -20.80 -2.52
N LEU A 483 -10.63 -21.66 -2.21
CA LEU A 483 -10.33 -22.87 -2.96
C LEU A 483 -10.79 -24.11 -2.21
N VAL A 484 -11.22 -25.14 -2.94
CA VAL A 484 -11.54 -26.47 -2.43
C VAL A 484 -10.59 -27.49 -3.06
N ALA A 485 -9.87 -28.21 -2.22
CA ALA A 485 -9.02 -29.33 -2.61
C ALA A 485 -9.82 -30.64 -2.76
N PRO A 486 -9.28 -31.69 -3.40
CA PRO A 486 -10.00 -32.95 -3.64
C PRO A 486 -10.46 -33.67 -2.36
N ASP A 487 -9.75 -33.50 -1.26
CA ASP A 487 -10.09 -34.01 0.08
C ASP A 487 -11.18 -33.17 0.80
N GLY A 488 -11.69 -32.13 0.14
CA GLY A 488 -12.66 -31.19 0.68
C GLY A 488 -12.06 -30.13 1.60
N THR A 489 -10.73 -30.03 1.72
CA THR A 489 -10.07 -28.94 2.45
C THR A 489 -10.38 -27.61 1.77
N ILE A 490 -10.83 -26.64 2.56
CA ILE A 490 -11.13 -25.28 2.11
C ILE A 490 -9.98 -24.35 2.52
N LEU A 491 -9.43 -23.64 1.54
CA LEU A 491 -8.30 -22.72 1.70
C LEU A 491 -8.72 -21.31 1.28
N LYS A 492 -8.31 -20.31 2.05
CA LYS A 492 -8.40 -18.89 1.69
C LYS A 492 -7.15 -18.50 0.89
N THR A 493 -7.34 -17.79 -0.21
CA THR A 493 -6.29 -17.08 -0.94
C THR A 493 -6.35 -15.59 -0.60
N ASP A 494 -5.25 -14.89 -0.89
CA ASP A 494 -5.15 -13.44 -0.78
C ASP A 494 -5.57 -12.88 0.60
N ALA A 495 -5.06 -13.51 1.67
CA ALA A 495 -5.50 -13.29 3.05
C ALA A 495 -4.68 -12.26 3.85
N LEU A 496 -3.61 -11.68 3.28
CA LEU A 496 -2.49 -11.22 4.11
C LEU A 496 -2.40 -9.70 4.31
N ASP A 497 -2.90 -8.90 3.38
CA ASP A 497 -2.48 -7.52 3.22
C ASP A 497 -3.60 -6.50 2.95
N HIS A 498 -4.86 -6.91 2.78
CA HIS A 498 -5.95 -5.98 2.48
C HIS A 498 -6.31 -5.03 3.62
N ALA A 499 -6.08 -5.41 4.88
CA ALA A 499 -6.13 -4.47 6.01
C ALA A 499 -5.08 -3.34 5.93
N PHE A 500 -4.16 -3.39 4.96
CA PHE A 500 -3.14 -2.39 4.72
C PHE A 500 -3.15 -1.91 3.27
N SER A 501 -4.27 -2.05 2.56
CA SER A 501 -4.43 -1.56 1.18
C SER A 501 -4.53 -0.01 1.14
N HIS A 502 -4.69 0.55 -0.05
CA HIS A 502 -4.95 1.99 -0.25
C HIS A 502 -6.36 2.43 0.15
N ASP A 503 -7.17 1.48 0.62
CA ASP A 503 -8.55 1.76 0.96
C ASP A 503 -8.70 2.44 2.32
N LEU A 504 -9.88 3.01 2.51
CA LEU A 504 -10.29 3.69 3.72
C LEU A 504 -10.29 2.77 4.96
N VAL A 505 -10.56 1.47 4.78
CA VAL A 505 -11.04 0.60 5.86
C VAL A 505 -9.91 0.31 6.85
N GLY A 506 -8.78 -0.21 6.38
CA GLY A 506 -7.66 -0.60 7.23
C GLY A 506 -8.01 -1.72 8.25
N PRO A 507 -7.26 -1.87 9.35
CA PRO A 507 -7.58 -2.81 10.44
C PRO A 507 -8.85 -2.42 11.19
N GLN A 508 -9.74 -3.38 11.43
CA GLN A 508 -11.08 -3.15 12.02
C GLN A 508 -11.38 -4.12 13.16
N ASP A 509 -12.50 -3.95 13.86
CA ASP A 509 -13.04 -5.02 14.70
C ASP A 509 -13.39 -6.25 13.82
N VAL A 510 -13.26 -7.47 14.36
CA VAL A 510 -13.62 -8.71 13.64
C VAL A 510 -15.06 -8.70 13.13
N ALA A 511 -15.95 -7.94 13.77
CA ALA A 511 -17.31 -7.71 13.30
C ALA A 511 -17.38 -7.18 11.86
N TRP A 512 -16.35 -6.49 11.35
CA TRP A 512 -16.25 -6.08 9.94
C TRP A 512 -16.24 -7.30 9.01
N ASP A 513 -15.36 -8.26 9.27
CA ASP A 513 -15.27 -9.49 8.47
C ASP A 513 -16.52 -10.37 8.66
N VAL A 514 -17.10 -10.41 9.87
CA VAL A 514 -18.37 -11.14 10.09
C VAL A 514 -19.52 -10.51 9.29
N ALA A 515 -19.58 -9.18 9.23
CA ALA A 515 -20.53 -8.46 8.41
C ALA A 515 -20.27 -8.69 6.92
N GLY A 516 -19.01 -8.71 6.50
CA GLY A 516 -18.59 -9.08 5.15
C GLY A 516 -19.06 -10.49 4.77
N ALA A 517 -18.85 -11.48 5.64
CA ALA A 517 -19.33 -12.84 5.44
C ALA A 517 -20.86 -12.90 5.27
N ALA A 518 -21.61 -12.12 6.06
CA ALA A 518 -23.06 -12.06 5.94
C ALA A 518 -23.50 -11.57 4.55
N VAL A 519 -22.83 -10.53 4.03
CA VAL A 519 -23.11 -9.93 2.72
C VAL A 519 -22.63 -10.83 1.57
N GLU A 520 -21.42 -11.34 1.64
CA GLU A 520 -20.80 -12.14 0.56
C GLU A 520 -21.48 -13.48 0.34
N PHE A 521 -21.97 -14.11 1.41
CA PHE A 521 -22.56 -15.45 1.36
C PHE A 521 -24.07 -15.48 1.59
N GLY A 522 -24.72 -14.30 1.66
CA GLY A 522 -26.18 -14.19 1.78
C GLY A 522 -26.74 -14.93 3.00
N LEU A 523 -26.13 -14.74 4.17
CA LEU A 523 -26.49 -15.47 5.39
C LEU A 523 -27.83 -14.99 5.95
N ASP A 524 -28.73 -15.93 6.23
CA ASP A 524 -29.95 -15.66 6.98
C ASP A 524 -29.66 -15.43 8.48
N ALA A 525 -30.68 -14.99 9.23
CA ALA A 525 -30.50 -14.63 10.64
C ALA A 525 -29.99 -15.82 11.51
N PRO A 526 -30.51 -17.06 11.39
CA PRO A 526 -29.97 -18.21 12.11
C PRO A 526 -28.50 -18.52 11.75
N ALA A 527 -28.15 -18.47 10.46
CA ALA A 527 -26.78 -18.72 10.02
C ALA A 527 -25.82 -17.65 10.51
N LEU A 528 -26.23 -16.38 10.48
CA LEU A 528 -25.43 -15.26 10.99
C LEU A 528 -25.22 -15.37 12.51
N ALA A 529 -26.27 -15.69 13.27
CA ALA A 529 -26.16 -15.88 14.72
C ALA A 529 -25.15 -16.99 15.06
N ARG A 530 -25.21 -18.13 14.34
CA ARG A 530 -24.24 -19.22 14.51
C ARG A 530 -22.82 -18.82 14.11
N LEU A 531 -22.66 -18.04 13.04
CA LEU A 531 -21.36 -17.50 12.62
C LEU A 531 -20.77 -16.59 13.72
N ILE A 532 -21.57 -15.67 14.26
CA ILE A 532 -21.18 -14.76 15.36
C ILE A 532 -20.72 -15.55 16.59
N GLU A 533 -21.54 -16.49 17.05
CA GLU A 533 -21.24 -17.31 18.24
C GLU A 533 -19.93 -18.08 18.07
N ARG A 534 -19.79 -18.81 16.96
CA ARG A 534 -18.59 -19.62 16.71
C ARG A 534 -17.35 -18.77 16.49
N THR A 535 -17.47 -17.64 15.81
CA THR A 535 -16.36 -16.68 15.64
C THR A 535 -15.90 -16.18 17.00
N GLY A 536 -16.84 -15.82 17.89
CA GLY A 536 -16.51 -15.35 19.23
C GLY A 536 -15.84 -16.43 20.10
N SER A 537 -16.34 -17.67 20.02
CA SER A 537 -15.73 -18.82 20.68
C SER A 537 -14.28 -19.04 20.21
N ALA A 538 -14.06 -19.05 18.89
CA ALA A 538 -12.73 -19.19 18.30
C ALA A 538 -11.82 -17.99 18.62
N ALA A 539 -12.36 -16.76 18.67
CA ALA A 539 -11.59 -15.58 19.04
C ALA A 539 -11.22 -15.53 20.53
N GLY A 540 -11.91 -16.29 21.38
CA GLY A 540 -11.80 -16.17 22.84
C GLY A 540 -12.43 -14.89 23.39
N ARG A 541 -13.27 -14.20 22.60
CA ARG A 541 -14.00 -12.99 22.99
C ARG A 541 -15.32 -12.91 22.22
N PRO A 542 -16.42 -12.40 22.82
CA PRO A 542 -17.69 -12.29 22.12
C PRO A 542 -17.57 -11.35 20.90
N VAL A 543 -18.24 -11.73 19.81
CA VAL A 543 -18.50 -10.83 18.68
C VAL A 543 -19.86 -10.19 18.92
N ASP A 544 -19.89 -8.87 18.89
CA ASP A 544 -21.07 -8.10 19.22
C ASP A 544 -22.03 -7.98 18.02
N PRO A 545 -23.27 -8.52 18.10
CA PRO A 545 -24.23 -8.46 17.00
C PRO A 545 -24.61 -7.04 16.58
N GLU A 546 -24.57 -6.07 17.50
CA GLU A 546 -24.88 -4.67 17.20
C GLU A 546 -23.84 -4.06 16.26
N PHE A 547 -22.56 -4.41 16.46
CA PHE A 547 -21.48 -4.02 15.57
C PHE A 547 -21.63 -4.65 14.18
N VAL A 548 -21.96 -5.94 14.12
CA VAL A 548 -22.19 -6.61 12.84
C VAL A 548 -23.33 -5.94 12.07
N ALA A 549 -24.42 -5.59 12.75
CA ALA A 549 -25.55 -4.86 12.15
C ALA A 549 -25.15 -3.46 11.67
N PHE A 550 -24.31 -2.74 12.43
CA PHE A 550 -23.79 -1.43 12.03
C PHE A 550 -22.86 -1.52 10.80
N LEU A 551 -21.97 -2.51 10.77
CA LEU A 551 -20.92 -2.62 9.76
C LEU A 551 -21.40 -3.25 8.44
N ALA A 552 -22.45 -4.06 8.42
CA ALA A 552 -22.96 -4.69 7.19
C ALA A 552 -23.28 -3.70 6.05
N PRO A 553 -24.07 -2.62 6.26
CA PRO A 553 -24.29 -1.63 5.22
C PRO A 553 -23.01 -0.85 4.87
N CYS A 554 -22.12 -0.59 5.84
CA CYS A 554 -20.83 0.03 5.57
C CYS A 554 -19.97 -0.84 4.63
N TYR A 555 -19.85 -2.14 4.92
CA TYR A 555 -19.16 -3.11 4.07
C TYR A 555 -19.75 -3.13 2.65
N ALA A 556 -21.08 -3.23 2.53
CA ALA A 556 -21.75 -3.25 1.24
C ALA A 556 -21.53 -1.96 0.43
N ALA A 557 -21.58 -0.79 1.09
CA ALA A 557 -21.33 0.50 0.48
C ALA A 557 -19.88 0.70 0.05
N PHE A 558 -18.92 0.21 0.84
CA PHE A 558 -17.51 0.22 0.46
C PHE A 558 -17.26 -0.61 -0.80
N HIS A 559 -17.72 -1.87 -0.82
CA HIS A 559 -17.51 -2.75 -1.96
C HIS A 559 -18.31 -2.33 -3.20
N LEU A 560 -19.46 -1.66 -3.05
CA LEU A 560 -20.15 -0.99 -4.16
C LEU A 560 -19.28 0.12 -4.75
N GLY A 561 -18.77 1.02 -3.91
CA GLY A 561 -17.88 2.10 -4.35
C GLY A 561 -16.65 1.58 -5.07
N ALA A 562 -16.00 0.54 -4.52
CA ALA A 562 -14.82 -0.08 -5.12
C ALA A 562 -15.13 -0.71 -6.49
N ALA A 563 -16.29 -1.38 -6.65
CA ALA A 563 -16.70 -1.96 -7.91
C ALA A 563 -17.01 -0.89 -8.97
N GLU A 564 -17.72 0.19 -8.62
CA GLU A 564 -18.02 1.31 -9.54
C GLU A 564 -16.74 2.02 -10.01
N MET A 565 -15.78 2.22 -9.09
CA MET A 565 -14.48 2.78 -9.45
C MET A 565 -13.68 1.85 -10.37
N ALA A 566 -13.75 0.53 -10.13
CA ALA A 566 -13.13 -0.45 -11.01
C ALA A 566 -13.75 -0.44 -12.41
N VAL A 567 -15.08 -0.33 -12.53
CA VAL A 567 -15.77 -0.17 -13.83
C VAL A 567 -15.20 1.02 -14.60
N ALA A 568 -15.11 2.20 -13.95
CA ALA A 568 -14.57 3.40 -14.58
C ALA A 568 -13.10 3.24 -15.03
N ALA A 569 -12.29 2.53 -14.25
CA ALA A 569 -10.87 2.29 -14.56
C ALA A 569 -10.65 1.30 -15.73
N HIS A 570 -11.65 0.49 -16.09
CA HIS A 570 -11.53 -0.58 -17.10
C HIS A 570 -12.38 -0.34 -18.36
N ALA A 571 -12.78 0.90 -18.64
CA ALA A 571 -13.57 1.25 -19.83
C ALA A 571 -12.92 0.85 -21.18
N GLY A 572 -11.63 0.51 -21.20
CA GLY A 572 -10.92 -0.02 -22.36
C GLY A 572 -10.92 -1.55 -22.49
N TRP A 573 -11.58 -2.28 -21.59
CA TRP A 573 -11.63 -3.74 -21.56
C TRP A 573 -13.08 -4.23 -21.40
N PRO A 574 -13.85 -4.33 -22.51
CA PRO A 574 -15.30 -4.54 -22.47
C PRO A 574 -15.76 -5.78 -21.69
N GLU A 575 -15.04 -6.90 -21.82
CA GLU A 575 -15.40 -8.15 -21.15
C GLU A 575 -15.21 -8.08 -19.64
N GLU A 576 -14.17 -7.39 -19.17
CA GLU A 576 -13.92 -7.18 -17.74
C GLU A 576 -14.87 -6.13 -17.16
N GLU A 577 -15.12 -5.06 -17.91
CA GLU A 577 -16.13 -4.06 -17.56
C GLU A 577 -17.50 -4.69 -17.32
N ALA A 578 -17.94 -5.61 -18.18
CA ALA A 578 -19.20 -6.33 -18.00
C ALA A 578 -19.24 -7.14 -16.70
N ARG A 579 -18.14 -7.85 -16.35
CA ARG A 579 -18.02 -8.60 -15.10
C ARG A 579 -18.06 -7.67 -13.88
N LEU A 580 -17.36 -6.53 -13.95
CA LEU A 580 -17.33 -5.52 -12.90
C LEU A 580 -18.68 -4.83 -12.71
N ARG A 581 -19.43 -4.54 -13.80
CA ARG A 581 -20.80 -4.00 -13.71
C ARG A 581 -21.75 -4.99 -13.05
N ALA A 582 -21.65 -6.27 -13.38
CA ALA A 582 -22.43 -7.30 -12.71
C ALA A 582 -22.10 -7.40 -11.21
N LEU A 583 -20.82 -7.24 -10.84
CA LEU A 583 -20.40 -7.16 -9.44
C LEU A 583 -20.98 -5.92 -8.74
N ALA A 584 -20.85 -4.73 -9.35
CA ALA A 584 -21.38 -3.48 -8.82
C ALA A 584 -22.90 -3.57 -8.59
N GLN A 585 -23.65 -4.12 -9.55
CA GLN A 585 -25.08 -4.32 -9.42
C GLN A 585 -25.44 -5.23 -8.24
N ARG A 586 -24.73 -6.36 -8.06
CA ARG A 586 -24.96 -7.23 -6.89
C ARG A 586 -24.73 -6.49 -5.56
N ARG A 587 -23.67 -5.67 -5.46
CA ARG A 587 -23.39 -4.87 -4.25
C ARG A 587 -24.44 -3.80 -4.02
N ARG A 588 -24.92 -3.18 -5.09
CA ARG A 588 -26.01 -2.20 -5.06
C ARG A 588 -27.29 -2.83 -4.50
N ASP A 589 -27.65 -4.02 -4.97
CA ASP A 589 -28.82 -4.75 -4.48
C ASP A 589 -28.67 -5.15 -3.01
N SER A 590 -27.49 -5.62 -2.59
CA SER A 590 -27.19 -5.93 -1.18
C SER A 590 -27.33 -4.71 -0.27
N LEU A 591 -26.76 -3.56 -0.67
CA LEU A 591 -26.85 -2.33 0.10
C LEU A 591 -28.30 -1.84 0.21
N ALA A 592 -29.06 -1.88 -0.91
CA ALA A 592 -30.47 -1.49 -0.91
C ALA A 592 -31.31 -2.36 0.03
N ALA A 593 -31.06 -3.67 0.07
CA ALA A 593 -31.76 -4.59 0.98
C ALA A 593 -31.44 -4.28 2.46
N LEU A 594 -30.18 -4.00 2.79
CA LEU A 594 -29.75 -3.65 4.15
C LEU A 594 -30.34 -2.32 4.62
N LEU A 595 -30.32 -1.28 3.79
CA LEU A 595 -30.87 0.03 4.14
C LEU A 595 -32.39 -0.02 4.33
N LYS A 596 -33.12 -0.86 3.57
CA LYS A 596 -34.56 -1.06 3.76
C LYS A 596 -34.89 -1.76 5.07
N ARG A 597 -34.09 -2.75 5.46
CA ARG A 597 -34.27 -3.49 6.73
C ARG A 597 -34.07 -2.58 7.94
N ASP A 598 -33.10 -1.66 7.85
CA ASP A 598 -32.70 -0.81 8.95
C ASP A 598 -33.50 0.53 9.00
N ALA A 599 -34.42 0.74 8.05
CA ALA A 599 -35.28 1.91 8.02
C ALA A 599 -36.27 1.91 9.21
N PRO A 600 -36.48 3.05 9.89
CA PRO A 600 -37.50 3.14 10.92
C PRO A 600 -38.88 2.82 10.33
N ALA A 601 -39.66 2.00 11.03
CA ALA A 601 -41.04 1.70 10.63
C ALA A 601 -41.80 3.03 10.47
N ALA A 602 -42.45 3.22 9.32
CA ALA A 602 -43.26 4.42 9.09
C ALA A 602 -44.31 4.53 10.20
N ALA A 603 -44.35 5.68 10.87
CA ALA A 603 -45.40 5.95 11.87
C ALA A 603 -46.77 5.77 11.19
N PRO A 604 -47.74 5.07 11.82
CA PRO A 604 -49.07 4.95 11.24
C PRO A 604 -49.63 6.35 11.01
N ALA A 605 -50.16 6.57 9.80
CA ALA A 605 -50.80 7.83 9.45
C ALA A 605 -51.87 8.16 10.50
N PRO A 606 -51.96 9.42 10.97
CA PRO A 606 -52.99 9.80 11.92
C PRO A 606 -54.36 9.49 11.29
N SER A 607 -55.14 8.66 11.97
CA SER A 607 -56.53 8.40 11.60
C SER A 607 -57.29 9.72 11.60
N SER A 608 -57.81 10.07 10.41
CA SER A 608 -58.64 11.25 10.14
C SER A 608 -59.86 11.36 11.02
#